data_AF-A0A374ER45-F1
#
_entry.id   AF-A0A374ER45-F1
#
_cell.length_a   1.000
_cell.length_b   1.000
_cell.length_c   1.000
_cell.angle_alpha   90.00
_cell.angle_beta   90.00
_cell.angle_gamma   90.00
#
_symmetry.space_group_name_H-M   'P 1'
#
loop_
_entity.id
_entity.type
_entity.pdbx_description
1 polymer ?
#
loop_
_entity_poly.entity_id
_entity_poly.type
_entity_poly.pdbx_seq_one_letter_code
_entity_poly.pdbx_strand_id
1 'polypeptide(L)' 'MFELYDKVKIKSNSIVGTIIDKSNINGKTNYVVESDTKGTTGGYGGEWKLYDCNENEIEKM' A
#
# COMPACT_ATOMS: atom_id res chain seq x y z
N MET A 1 8.50 -5.72 -9.90
CA MET A 1 9.13 -5.00 -8.78
C MET A 1 8.39 -3.69 -8.58
N PHE A 2 8.00 -3.39 -7.35
CA PHE A 2 7.31 -2.15 -7.00
C PHE A 2 8.30 -1.15 -6.40
N GLU A 3 8.13 0.12 -6.72
CA GLU A 3 8.96 1.23 -6.24
C GLU A 3 8.15 2.27 -5.47
N LEU A 4 8.86 3.13 -4.73
CA LEU A 4 8.24 4.31 -4.12
C LEU A 4 7.51 5.12 -5.20
N TYR A 5 6.33 5.62 -4.84
CA TYR A 5 5.42 6.38 -5.68
C TYR A 5 4.71 5.61 -6.80
N ASP A 6 4.93 4.30 -6.94
CA ASP A 6 4.10 3.48 -7.81
C ASP A 6 2.63 3.54 -7.35
N LYS A 7 1.72 3.68 -8.31
CA LYS A 7 0.29 3.46 -8.11
C LYS A 7 0.00 1.97 -8.08
N VAL A 8 -0.70 1.54 -7.04
CA VAL A 8 -1.04 0.14 -6.83
C VAL A 8 -2.46 -0.02 -6.34
N LYS A 9 -2.98 -1.23 -6.53
CA LYS A 9 -4.24 -1.66 -5.96
C LYS A 9 -3.99 -2.80 -4.97
N ILE A 10 -4.55 -2.69 -3.77
CA ILE A 10 -4.56 -3.75 -2.76
C ILE A 10 -5.61 -4.79 -3.18
N LYS A 11 -5.18 -6.03 -3.40
CA LYS A 11 -6.02 -7.08 -4.01
C LYS A 11 -7.24 -7.46 -3.18
N SER A 12 -7.09 -7.50 -1.85
CA SER A 12 -8.12 -8.03 -0.94
C SER A 12 -9.35 -7.13 -0.80
N ASN A 13 -9.18 -5.81 -0.90
CA ASN A 13 -10.24 -4.82 -0.65
C ASN A 13 -10.40 -3.81 -1.79
N SER A 14 -9.64 -3.95 -2.87
CA SER A 14 -9.65 -3.07 -4.04
C SER A 14 -9.31 -1.60 -3.77
N ILE A 15 -8.67 -1.29 -2.63
CA ILE A 15 -8.19 0.06 -2.34
C ILE A 15 -7.05 0.40 -3.30
N VAL A 16 -7.19 1.52 -3.99
CA VAL A 16 -6.15 2.10 -4.84
C VAL A 16 -5.37 3.14 -4.04
N GLY A 17 -4.06 3.13 -4.20
CA GLY A 17 -3.19 4.03 -3.47
C GLY A 17 -1.80 4.15 -4.08
N THR A 18 -0.94 4.83 -3.34
CA THR A 18 0.43 5.12 -3.73
C THR A 18 1.39 4.52 -2.70
N ILE A 19 2.46 3.87 -3.15
CA ILE A 19 3.50 3.38 -2.23
C ILE A 19 4.27 4.58 -1.68
N ILE A 20 4.23 4.79 -0.36
CA ILE A 20 4.92 5.90 0.32
C ILE A 20 6.12 5.44 1.16
N ASP A 21 6.21 4.15 1.47
CA ASP A 21 7.36 3.56 2.15
C ASP A 21 7.63 2.14 1.59
N LYS A 22 8.91 1.76 1.60
CA LYS A 22 9.42 0.47 1.14
C LYS A 22 10.53 0.04 2.08
N SER A 23 10.32 -1.05 2.79
CA SER A 23 11.29 -1.61 3.74
C SER A 23 11.60 -3.06 3.42
N ASN A 24 12.82 -3.49 3.71
CA ASN A 24 13.20 -4.89 3.64
C ASN A 24 13.46 -5.40 5.07
N ILE A 25 12.69 -6.39 5.50
CA ILE A 25 12.78 -7.00 6.81
C ILE A 25 12.95 -8.51 6.61
N ASN A 26 14.06 -9.07 7.09
CA ASN A 26 14.38 -10.49 6.97
C ASN A 26 14.28 -11.03 5.53
N GLY A 27 14.72 -10.24 4.54
CA GLY A 27 14.69 -10.63 3.13
C GLY A 27 13.32 -10.51 2.47
N LYS A 28 12.29 -10.06 3.20
CA LYS A 28 10.95 -9.78 2.66
C LYS A 28 10.77 -8.28 2.46
N THR A 29 10.32 -7.91 1.27
CA THR A 29 9.98 -6.51 0.96
C THR A 29 8.54 -6.23 1.39
N ASN A 30 8.37 -5.22 2.24
CA ASN A 30 7.08 -4.70 2.66
C ASN A 30 6.93 -3.27 2.13
N TYR A 31 5.68 -2.86 1.96
CA TYR A 31 5.28 -1.58 1.40
C TYR A 31 4.22 -0.95 2.30
N VAL A 32 4.27 0.37 2.41
CA VAL A 32 3.14 1.14 2.96
C VAL A 32 2.44 1.82 1.80
N VAL A 33 1.15 1.54 1.62
CA VAL A 33 0.30 2.15 0.62
C VAL A 33 -0.58 3.21 1.28
N GLU A 34 -0.47 4.46 0.86
CA GLU A 34 -1.40 5.53 1.21
C GLU A 34 -2.58 5.53 0.22
N SER A 35 -3.80 5.47 0.74
CA SER A 35 -5.02 5.45 -0.05
C SER A 35 -5.24 6.74 -0.83
N ASP A 36 -5.70 6.61 -2.08
CA ASP A 36 -6.14 7.72 -2.92
C ASP A 36 -7.55 8.22 -2.58
N THR A 37 -8.22 7.58 -1.62
CA THR A 37 -9.56 7.94 -1.15
C THR A 37 -9.54 8.20 0.35
N LYS A 38 -10.10 9.34 0.77
CA LYS A 38 -10.24 9.69 2.20
C LYS A 38 -11.23 8.76 2.89
N GLY A 39 -10.93 8.41 4.15
CA GLY A 39 -11.87 7.73 5.04
C GLY A 39 -12.18 6.29 4.63
N THR A 40 -11.29 5.63 3.87
CA THR A 40 -11.42 4.21 3.58
C THR A 40 -11.45 3.39 4.88
N THR A 41 -12.18 2.27 4.86
CA THR A 41 -12.28 1.40 6.02
C THR A 41 -10.97 0.65 6.28
N GLY A 42 -10.66 0.38 7.54
CA GLY A 42 -9.41 -0.29 7.95
C GLY A 42 -8.20 0.64 7.91
N GLY A 43 -7.01 0.04 7.82
CA GLY A 43 -5.73 0.77 7.81
C GLY A 43 -5.48 1.58 9.08
N TYR A 44 -4.43 2.40 9.04
CA TYR A 44 -4.05 3.30 10.13
C TYR A 44 -3.78 4.72 9.59
N GLY A 45 -3.44 5.65 10.47
CA GLY A 45 -3.20 7.06 10.11
C GLY A 45 -4.47 7.92 10.04
N GLY A 46 -4.36 9.04 9.34
CA GLY A 46 -5.36 10.12 9.29
C GLY A 46 -6.50 9.88 8.29
N GLU A 47 -6.88 10.93 7.56
CA GLU A 47 -7.93 10.88 6.53
C GLU A 47 -7.53 9.99 5.35
N TRP A 48 -6.28 10.06 4.93
CA TRP A 48 -5.68 9.16 3.95
C TRP A 48 -5.11 7.96 4.69
N LYS A 49 -5.80 6.82 4.59
CA LYS A 49 -5.40 5.63 5.35
C LYS A 49 -4.17 4.99 4.75
N LEU A 50 -3.32 4.50 5.65
CA LEU A 50 -2.11 3.75 5.34
C LEU A 50 -2.39 2.26 5.52
N TYR A 51 -1.80 1.45 4.65
CA TYR A 51 -1.93 0.00 4.64
C TYR A 51 -0.57 -0.65 4.47
N ASP A 52 -0.21 -1.53 5.41
CA ASP A 52 0.94 -2.40 5.27
C ASP A 52 0.62 -3.53 4.28
N CYS A 53 1.50 -3.74 3.31
CA CYS A 53 1.34 -4.73 2.26
C CYS A 53 2.69 -5.41 1.96
N ASN A 54 2.64 -6.65 1.50
CA ASN A 54 3.75 -7.30 0.80
C ASN A 54 3.48 -7.37 -0.71
N GLU A 55 4.49 -7.75 -1.49
CA GLU A 55 4.41 -7.79 -2.96
C GLU A 55 3.27 -8.64 -3.52
N ASN A 56 2.82 -9.65 -2.79
CA ASN A 56 1.75 -10.54 -3.24
C ASN A 56 0.36 -9.96 -2.98
N GLU A 57 0.24 -8.95 -2.13
CA GLU A 57 -1.03 -8.31 -1.73
C GLU A 57 -1.42 -7.14 -2.63
N ILE A 58 -0.48 -6.66 -3.46
CA ILE A 58 -0.67 -5.52 -4.35
C ILE A 58 -0.48 -5.90 -5.82
N GLU A 59 -1.06 -5.11 -6.71
CA GLU A 59 -0.86 -5.17 -8.16
C GLU A 59 -0.62 -3.77 -8.74
N LYS A 60 0.17 -3.69 -9.82
CA LYS A 60 0.41 -2.42 -10.50
C LYS A 60 -0.85 -1.97 -11.22
N MET A 61 -1.07 -0.66 -11.21
CA MET A 61 -2.09 0.01 -12.01
C MET A 61 -1.52 0.52 -13.34
#